data_AF-A0A961THU3-F1
#
_entry.id   AF-A0A961THU3-F1
#
_cell.length_a   1.000
_cell.length_b   1.000
_cell.length_c   1.000
_cell.angle_alpha   90.00
_cell.angle_beta   90.00
_cell.angle_gamma   90.00
#
_symmetry.space_group_name_H-M   'P 1'
#
loop_
_entity.id
_entity.type
_entity.pdbx_description
1 polymer ?
#
loop_
_entity_poly.entity_id
_entity_poly.type
_entity_poly.pdbx_seq_one_letter_code
_entity_poly.pdbx_strand_id
1 'polypeptide(L)'
;MFVEAGCYALIALGLNIQWGYAGLFNVGVMGFIAAGAATSMIATYPPNPDFWNSNGPQMLLGALVRLVLGGLMIFLANRSDRIGAGPKLRALLIAIAIAMTWIMVTAAVNPMAAEIEGKATWMGGFGLPVFAGWLLAAIVAGFIAWFVGKVCLGLRSDYLAIATLGFAQIIKTFLKNADWLTKGTLTVSPLPWPVPKPEDGEFLLARSLYLAIVAVLIVVIYLALQRAYH
;
A
#
# COMPACT_ATOMS: atom_id res chain seq x y z
N MET A 1 -26.03 5.82 -0.34
CA MET A 1 -25.76 6.99 0.52
C MET A 1 -25.35 6.60 1.94
N PHE A 2 -26.08 5.69 2.61
CA PHE A 2 -25.72 5.25 3.97
C PHE A 2 -24.43 4.41 4.06
N VAL A 3 -24.17 3.54 3.08
CA VAL A 3 -22.94 2.71 3.05
C VAL A 3 -21.71 3.61 2.94
N GLU A 4 -21.75 4.58 2.04
CA GLU A 4 -20.69 5.56 1.82
C GLU A 4 -20.48 6.41 3.07
N ALA A 5 -21.56 6.84 3.73
CA ALA A 5 -21.49 7.55 5.01
C ALA A 5 -20.83 6.69 6.11
N GLY A 6 -21.15 5.39 6.18
CA GLY A 6 -20.50 4.45 7.10
C GLY A 6 -19.01 4.28 6.83
N CYS A 7 -18.60 4.21 5.56
CA CYS A 7 -17.19 4.18 5.20
C CYS A 7 -16.45 5.47 5.61
N TYR A 8 -17.08 6.63 5.44
CA TYR A 8 -16.51 7.89 5.93
C TYR A 8 -16.48 7.97 7.46
N ALA A 9 -17.44 7.36 8.15
CA ALA A 9 -17.45 7.27 9.61
C ALA A 9 -16.26 6.44 10.14
N LEU A 10 -15.86 5.37 9.45
CA LEU A 10 -14.63 4.62 9.78
C LEU A 10 -13.37 5.51 9.70
N ILE A 11 -13.27 6.32 8.65
CA ILE A 11 -12.15 7.25 8.47
C ILE A 11 -12.17 8.31 9.59
N ALA A 12 -13.34 8.86 9.89
CA ALA A 12 -13.52 9.83 10.96
C ALA A 12 -13.17 9.25 12.34
N LEU A 13 -13.54 8.00 12.62
CA LEU A 13 -13.20 7.31 13.86
C LEU A 13 -11.68 7.14 14.01
N GLY A 14 -10.99 6.73 12.95
CA GLY A 14 -9.52 6.63 12.95
C GLY A 14 -8.82 7.98 13.20
N LEU A 15 -9.30 9.05 12.55
CA LEU A 15 -8.77 10.41 12.74
C LEU A 15 -9.01 10.95 14.16
N ASN A 16 -10.22 10.77 14.69
CA ASN A 16 -10.55 11.21 16.04
C ASN A 16 -9.72 10.50 17.11
N ILE A 17 -9.33 9.25 16.87
CA ILE A 17 -8.49 8.50 17.82
C ILE A 17 -7.04 9.00 17.78
N GLN A 18 -6.50 9.30 16.61
CA GLN A 18 -5.15 9.87 16.49
C GLN A 18 -5.06 11.24 17.16
N TRP A 19 -6.04 12.11 16.92
CA TRP A 19 -6.09 13.42 17.58
C TRP A 19 -6.40 13.28 19.07
N GLY A 20 -7.44 12.52 19.42
CA GLY A 20 -7.99 12.44 20.76
C GLY A 20 -7.07 11.76 21.77
N TYR A 21 -6.42 10.64 21.40
CA TYR A 21 -5.55 9.91 22.33
C TYR A 21 -4.08 10.29 22.21
N ALA A 22 -3.57 10.50 20.99
CA ALA A 22 -2.15 10.82 20.81
C ALA A 22 -1.86 12.33 20.86
N GLY A 23 -2.87 13.20 20.71
CA GLY A 23 -2.67 14.64 20.61
C GLY A 23 -1.92 15.05 19.33
N LEU A 24 -1.87 14.16 18.33
CA LEU A 24 -1.09 14.33 17.11
C LEU A 24 -2.02 14.59 15.93
N PHE A 25 -1.78 15.68 15.20
CA PHE A 25 -2.51 15.97 13.98
C PHE A 25 -1.88 15.23 12.79
N ASN A 26 -2.67 14.37 12.14
CA ASN A 26 -2.26 13.63 10.94
C ASN A 26 -3.17 13.96 9.76
N VAL A 27 -2.60 14.59 8.75
CA VAL A 27 -3.33 14.97 7.52
C VAL A 27 -3.04 13.99 6.38
N GLY A 28 -2.09 13.07 6.58
CA GLY A 28 -1.65 12.09 5.60
C GLY A 28 -2.55 10.85 5.45
N VAL A 29 -3.72 10.83 6.09
CA VAL A 29 -4.62 9.65 6.11
C VAL A 29 -5.02 9.20 4.70
N MET A 30 -5.15 10.14 3.76
CA MET A 30 -5.47 9.83 2.36
C MET A 30 -4.40 8.96 1.66
N GLY A 31 -3.14 9.03 2.08
CA GLY A 31 -2.08 8.18 1.56
C GLY A 31 -2.29 6.72 1.93
N PHE A 32 -2.63 6.45 3.19
CA PHE A 32 -2.92 5.10 3.68
C PHE A 32 -4.20 4.53 3.07
N ILE A 33 -5.23 5.37 2.90
CA ILE A 33 -6.46 5.00 2.18
C ILE A 33 -6.12 4.60 0.74
N ALA A 34 -5.31 5.39 0.04
CA ALA A 34 -4.92 5.09 -1.34
C ALA A 34 -4.11 3.77 -1.44
N ALA A 35 -3.15 3.56 -0.54
CA ALA A 35 -2.39 2.31 -0.49
C ALA A 35 -3.27 1.09 -0.17
N GLY A 36 -4.19 1.23 0.80
CA GLY A 36 -5.15 0.17 1.13
C GLY A 36 -6.10 -0.13 -0.02
N ALA A 37 -6.63 0.89 -0.69
CA ALA A 37 -7.49 0.73 -1.86
C ALA A 37 -6.76 0.03 -3.02
N ALA A 38 -5.53 0.44 -3.33
CA ALA A 38 -4.71 -0.21 -4.36
C ALA A 38 -4.41 -1.68 -4.00
N THR A 39 -4.07 -1.96 -2.74
CA THR A 39 -3.82 -3.34 -2.27
C THR A 39 -5.08 -4.20 -2.38
N SER A 40 -6.22 -3.69 -1.92
CA SER A 40 -7.50 -4.41 -2.01
C SER A 40 -7.92 -4.63 -3.46
N MET A 41 -7.71 -3.64 -4.33
CA MET A 41 -7.97 -3.75 -5.76
C MET A 41 -7.13 -4.88 -6.38
N ILE A 42 -5.81 -4.84 -6.20
CA ILE A 42 -4.89 -5.86 -6.74
C ILE A 42 -5.29 -7.26 -6.25
N ALA A 43 -5.59 -7.40 -4.96
CA ALA A 43 -5.94 -8.67 -4.34
C ALA A 43 -7.29 -9.24 -4.81
N THR A 44 -8.32 -8.40 -4.90
CA THR A 44 -9.71 -8.86 -5.06
C THR A 44 -10.20 -8.86 -6.50
N TYR A 45 -9.62 -8.02 -7.37
CA TYR A 45 -10.06 -7.93 -8.74
C TYR A 45 -9.99 -9.33 -9.41
N PRO A 46 -10.93 -9.65 -10.32
CA PRO A 46 -10.92 -10.93 -11.02
C PRO A 46 -9.57 -11.21 -11.70
N PRO A 47 -9.18 -12.49 -11.85
CA PRO A 47 -7.91 -12.84 -12.48
C PRO A 47 -7.69 -12.17 -13.82
N ASN A 48 -6.60 -11.43 -13.95
CA ASN A 48 -6.19 -10.80 -15.20
C ASN A 48 -5.39 -11.82 -16.03
N PRO A 49 -6.01 -12.50 -17.02
CA PRO A 49 -5.35 -13.58 -17.75
C PRO A 49 -4.18 -13.05 -18.57
N ASP A 50 -4.28 -11.82 -19.07
CA ASP A 50 -3.25 -11.18 -19.88
C ASP A 50 -1.98 -10.93 -19.06
N PHE A 51 -2.14 -10.63 -17.77
CA PHE A 51 -1.02 -10.56 -16.83
C PHE A 51 -0.48 -11.95 -16.51
N TRP A 52 -1.32 -12.85 -16.01
CA TRP A 52 -0.89 -14.15 -15.48
C TRP A 52 -0.32 -15.10 -16.53
N ASN A 53 -0.74 -14.97 -17.80
CA ASN A 53 -0.22 -15.77 -18.91
C ASN A 53 0.97 -15.11 -19.63
N SER A 54 1.31 -13.86 -19.29
CA SER A 54 2.48 -13.17 -19.86
C SER A 54 3.78 -13.51 -19.10
N ASN A 55 4.90 -12.95 -19.57
CA ASN A 55 6.16 -12.99 -18.82
C ASN A 55 6.16 -12.04 -17.60
N GLY A 56 5.12 -11.21 -17.43
CA GLY A 56 5.00 -10.21 -16.37
C GLY A 56 5.25 -10.76 -14.96
N PRO A 57 4.60 -11.86 -14.53
CA PRO A 57 4.80 -12.45 -13.21
C PRO A 57 6.25 -12.89 -12.95
N GLN A 58 6.90 -13.51 -13.94
CA GLN A 58 8.30 -13.92 -13.82
C GLN A 58 9.24 -12.70 -13.74
N MET A 59 8.97 -11.68 -14.55
CA MET A 59 9.77 -10.44 -14.55
C MET A 59 9.58 -9.65 -13.24
N LEU A 60 8.37 -9.62 -12.67
CA LEU A 60 8.10 -9.04 -11.36
C LEU A 60 8.83 -9.78 -10.25
N LEU A 61 8.78 -11.10 -10.24
CA LEU A 61 9.53 -11.90 -9.28
C LEU A 61 11.05 -11.65 -9.41
N GLY A 62 11.57 -11.58 -10.63
CA GLY A 62 12.96 -11.20 -10.89
C GLY A 62 13.31 -9.79 -10.41
N ALA A 63 12.41 -8.82 -10.58
CA ALA A 63 12.59 -7.46 -10.08
C ALA A 63 12.57 -7.41 -8.54
N LEU A 64 11.68 -8.16 -7.89
CA LEU A 64 11.64 -8.28 -6.42
C LEU A 64 12.92 -8.91 -5.86
N VAL A 65 13.41 -9.99 -6.48
CA VAL A 65 14.68 -10.62 -6.09
C VAL A 65 15.84 -9.63 -6.22
N ARG A 66 15.93 -8.89 -7.32
CA ARG A 66 16.95 -7.85 -7.50
C ARG A 66 16.81 -6.72 -6.47
N LEU A 67 15.60 -6.29 -6.14
CA LEU A 67 15.37 -5.30 -5.09
C LEU A 67 15.90 -5.79 -3.73
N VAL A 68 15.63 -7.05 -3.37
CA VAL A 68 16.14 -7.68 -2.13
C VAL A 68 17.66 -7.80 -2.16
N LEU A 69 18.24 -8.27 -3.27
CA LEU A 69 19.69 -8.36 -3.44
C LEU A 69 20.37 -6.98 -3.35
N GLY A 70 19.74 -5.94 -3.90
CA GLY A 70 20.19 -4.56 -3.80
C GLY A 70 20.22 -4.06 -2.36
N GLY A 71 19.12 -4.27 -1.63
CA GLY A 71 19.04 -3.99 -0.20
C GLY A 71 20.10 -4.73 0.60
N LEU A 72 20.34 -6.01 0.29
CA LEU A 72 21.38 -6.82 0.92
C LEU A 72 22.78 -6.27 0.61
N MET A 73 23.07 -5.88 -0.63
CA MET A 73 24.35 -5.25 -1.00
C MET A 73 24.61 -3.98 -0.20
N ILE A 74 23.61 -3.10 -0.07
CA ILE A 74 23.72 -1.86 0.72
C ILE A 74 23.91 -2.20 2.20
N PHE A 75 23.17 -3.18 2.74
CA PHE A 75 23.30 -3.61 4.12
C PHE A 75 24.69 -4.17 4.42
N LEU A 76 25.23 -5.03 3.54
CA LEU A 76 26.58 -5.60 3.67
C LEU A 76 27.65 -4.51 3.54
N ALA A 77 27.50 -3.58 2.59
CA ALA A 77 28.40 -2.44 2.45
C ALA A 77 28.39 -1.53 3.70
N ASN A 78 27.24 -1.36 4.34
CA ASN A 78 27.11 -0.60 5.58
C ASN A 78 27.81 -1.27 6.77
N ARG A 79 27.90 -2.62 6.76
CA ARG A 79 28.51 -3.44 7.81
C ARG A 79 29.99 -3.78 7.55
N SER A 80 30.59 -3.15 6.54
CA SER A 80 32.01 -3.31 6.18
C SER A 80 32.96 -2.78 7.26
N ASP A 81 32.47 -1.96 8.19
CA ASP A 81 33.19 -1.48 9.37
C ASP A 81 33.67 -2.63 10.28
N ARG A 82 32.90 -3.72 10.38
CA ARG A 82 33.28 -4.92 11.15
C ARG A 82 34.49 -5.67 10.60
N ILE A 83 34.84 -5.42 9.34
CA ILE A 83 35.95 -6.06 8.63
C ILE A 83 37.20 -5.12 8.66
N GLY A 84 37.12 -4.02 9.41
CA GLY A 84 38.23 -3.06 9.53
C GLY A 84 38.31 -2.05 8.38
N ALA A 85 37.25 -1.89 7.58
CA ALA A 85 37.21 -0.87 6.54
C ALA A 85 37.19 0.54 7.18
N GLY A 86 38.15 1.38 6.79
CA GLY A 86 38.18 2.78 7.22
C GLY A 86 36.96 3.58 6.74
N PRO A 87 36.66 4.75 7.34
CA PRO A 87 35.43 5.51 7.08
C PRO A 87 35.26 5.95 5.62
N LYS A 88 36.36 6.31 4.94
CA LYS A 88 36.35 6.69 3.51
C LYS A 88 36.05 5.49 2.60
N LEU A 89 36.63 4.33 2.90
CA LEU A 89 36.40 3.11 2.14
C LEU A 89 34.95 2.63 2.31
N ARG A 90 34.41 2.68 3.53
CA ARG A 90 33.01 2.36 3.80
C ARG A 90 32.06 3.26 3.01
N ALA A 91 32.29 4.58 3.01
CA ALA A 91 31.47 5.51 2.25
C ALA A 91 31.52 5.21 0.74
N LEU A 92 32.71 4.89 0.22
CA LEU A 92 32.88 4.47 -1.18
C LEU A 92 32.12 3.17 -1.49
N LEU A 93 32.23 2.14 -0.64
CA LEU A 93 31.52 0.87 -0.80
C LEU A 93 30.00 1.06 -0.78
N ILE A 94 29.49 1.90 0.12
CA ILE A 94 28.05 2.22 0.18
C ILE A 94 27.61 2.94 -1.10
N ALA A 95 28.38 3.93 -1.57
CA ALA A 95 28.06 4.66 -2.80
C ALA A 95 28.04 3.72 -4.03
N ILE A 96 29.04 2.83 -4.14
CA ILE A 96 29.07 1.81 -5.21
C ILE A 96 27.89 0.87 -5.08
N ALA A 97 27.56 0.38 -3.87
CA ALA A 97 26.43 -0.50 -3.65
C ALA A 97 25.09 0.16 -4.03
N ILE A 98 24.91 1.45 -3.74
CA ILE A 98 23.74 2.23 -4.14
C ILE A 98 23.66 2.34 -5.66
N ALA A 99 24.76 2.73 -6.32
CA ALA A 99 24.79 2.84 -7.78
C ALA A 99 24.52 1.50 -8.48
N MET A 100 25.15 0.42 -8.01
CA MET A 100 24.92 -0.94 -8.50
C MET A 100 23.48 -1.39 -8.28
N THR A 101 22.91 -1.10 -7.12
CA THR A 101 21.50 -1.39 -6.81
C THR A 101 20.58 -0.63 -7.75
N TRP A 102 20.82 0.66 -7.97
CA TRP A 102 20.04 1.48 -8.90
C TRP A 102 20.06 0.91 -10.32
N ILE A 103 21.25 0.61 -10.86
CA ILE A 103 21.41 0.02 -12.21
C ILE A 103 20.69 -1.34 -12.28
N MET A 104 20.88 -2.21 -11.30
CA MET A 104 20.29 -3.55 -11.29
C MET A 104 18.75 -3.51 -11.20
N VAL A 105 18.19 -2.62 -10.38
CA VAL A 105 16.74 -2.47 -10.22
C VAL A 105 16.13 -1.83 -11.45
N THR A 106 16.71 -0.76 -11.99
CA THR A 106 16.21 -0.11 -13.21
C THR A 106 16.27 -1.02 -14.43
N ALA A 107 17.35 -1.80 -14.58
CA ALA A 107 17.46 -2.82 -15.62
C ALA A 107 16.45 -3.98 -15.48
N ALA A 108 15.80 -4.12 -14.31
CA ALA A 108 14.73 -5.08 -14.09
C ALA A 108 13.35 -4.47 -14.30
N VAL A 109 13.13 -3.29 -13.70
CA VAL A 109 11.83 -2.65 -13.61
C VAL A 109 11.41 -2.04 -14.93
N ASN A 110 12.31 -1.39 -15.68
CA ASN A 110 11.96 -0.76 -16.95
C ASN A 110 11.42 -1.74 -18.00
N PRO A 111 12.09 -2.87 -18.31
CA PRO A 111 11.52 -3.83 -19.26
C PRO A 111 10.29 -4.54 -18.71
N MET A 112 10.21 -4.75 -17.39
CA MET A 112 9.04 -5.35 -16.73
C MET A 112 7.80 -4.45 -16.87
N ALA A 113 7.94 -3.16 -16.58
CA ALA A 113 6.85 -2.19 -16.69
C ALA A 113 6.37 -2.09 -18.14
N ALA A 114 7.29 -2.01 -19.10
CA ALA A 114 6.95 -1.95 -20.53
C ALA A 114 6.17 -3.20 -21.01
N GLU A 115 6.55 -4.40 -20.55
CA GLU A 115 5.84 -5.64 -20.89
C GLU A 115 4.43 -5.67 -20.30
N ILE A 116 4.29 -5.29 -19.02
CA ILE A 116 2.98 -5.28 -18.34
C ILE A 116 2.06 -4.23 -18.96
N GLU A 117 2.54 -3.01 -19.16
CA GLU A 117 1.75 -1.93 -19.75
C GLU A 117 1.36 -2.25 -21.20
N GLY A 118 2.25 -2.88 -21.97
CA GLY A 118 2.00 -3.22 -23.37
C GLY A 118 1.03 -4.39 -23.59
N LYS A 119 1.01 -5.39 -22.69
CA LYS A 119 0.21 -6.62 -22.89
C LYS A 119 -0.92 -6.79 -21.87
N ALA A 120 -0.66 -6.49 -20.61
CA ALA A 120 -1.55 -6.77 -19.49
C ALA A 120 -2.26 -5.53 -18.93
N THR A 121 -1.88 -4.35 -19.41
CA THR A 121 -2.26 -3.00 -18.94
C THR A 121 -1.82 -2.67 -17.51
N TRP A 122 -1.94 -3.60 -16.55
CA TRP A 122 -1.55 -3.46 -15.15
C TRP A 122 -1.39 -4.84 -14.49
N MET A 123 -0.66 -4.92 -13.37
CA MET A 123 -0.46 -6.16 -12.62
C MET A 123 -1.57 -6.40 -11.59
N GLY A 124 -2.01 -7.65 -11.46
CA GLY A 124 -2.93 -8.04 -10.40
C GLY A 124 -4.02 -8.96 -10.90
N GLY A 125 -5.17 -8.89 -10.22
CA GLY A 125 -6.22 -9.87 -10.40
C GLY A 125 -5.85 -11.16 -9.69
N PHE A 126 -5.71 -11.14 -8.37
CA PHE A 126 -5.53 -12.40 -7.64
C PHE A 126 -6.86 -13.14 -7.43
N GLY A 127 -8.00 -12.49 -7.69
CA GLY A 127 -9.33 -13.07 -7.52
C GLY A 127 -9.63 -13.50 -6.09
N LEU A 128 -8.94 -12.94 -5.10
CA LEU A 128 -9.14 -13.31 -3.70
C LEU A 128 -10.51 -12.80 -3.20
N PRO A 129 -11.12 -13.49 -2.22
CA PRO A 129 -12.33 -13.01 -1.57
C PRO A 129 -12.14 -11.59 -1.01
N VAL A 130 -13.21 -10.79 -1.05
CA VAL A 130 -13.16 -9.36 -0.67
C VAL A 130 -12.59 -9.14 0.72
N PHE A 131 -12.99 -9.96 1.70
CA PHE A 131 -12.48 -9.89 3.07
C PHE A 131 -10.97 -10.17 3.18
N ALA A 132 -10.44 -11.10 2.38
CA ALA A 132 -9.00 -11.36 2.32
C ALA A 132 -8.26 -10.15 1.74
N GLY A 133 -8.83 -9.49 0.73
CA GLY A 133 -8.32 -8.23 0.19
C GLY A 133 -8.29 -7.11 1.21
N TRP A 134 -9.35 -6.95 2.01
CA TRP A 134 -9.40 -5.95 3.08
C TRP A 134 -8.37 -6.22 4.18
N LEU A 135 -8.19 -7.49 4.56
CA LEU A 135 -7.17 -7.87 5.54
C LEU A 135 -5.75 -7.60 5.01
N LEU A 136 -5.46 -7.97 3.76
CA LEU A 136 -4.19 -7.65 3.11
C LEU A 136 -3.97 -6.13 3.03
N ALA A 137 -5.01 -5.37 2.67
CA ALA A 137 -4.96 -3.91 2.66
C ALA A 137 -4.65 -3.33 4.05
N ALA A 138 -5.25 -3.86 5.11
CA ALA A 138 -4.97 -3.44 6.48
C ALA A 138 -3.52 -3.75 6.88
N ILE A 139 -3.00 -4.94 6.54
CA ILE A 139 -1.61 -5.33 6.80
C ILE A 139 -0.63 -4.41 6.06
N VAL A 140 -0.84 -4.17 4.77
CA VAL A 140 0.03 -3.31 3.95
C VAL A 140 -0.05 -1.85 4.42
N ALA A 141 -1.25 -1.31 4.66
CA ALA A 141 -1.41 0.04 5.18
C ALA A 141 -0.77 0.19 6.57
N GLY A 142 -0.92 -0.82 7.44
CA GLY A 142 -0.28 -0.85 8.75
C GLY A 142 1.25 -0.90 8.67
N PHE A 143 1.81 -1.67 7.75
CA PHE A 143 3.26 -1.70 7.51
C PHE A 143 3.80 -0.36 7.02
N ILE A 144 3.12 0.28 6.07
CA ILE A 144 3.48 1.63 5.59
C ILE A 144 3.36 2.64 6.73
N ALA A 145 2.28 2.60 7.51
CA ALA A 145 2.07 3.49 8.65
C ALA A 145 3.14 3.32 9.73
N TRP A 146 3.56 2.09 10.02
CA TRP A 146 4.66 1.81 10.95
C TRP A 146 5.99 2.41 10.47
N PHE A 147 6.31 2.26 9.18
CA PHE A 147 7.54 2.83 8.60
C PHE A 147 7.52 4.36 8.63
N VAL A 148 6.42 4.97 8.17
CA VAL A 148 6.23 6.44 8.22
C VAL A 148 6.30 6.94 9.66
N GLY A 149 5.63 6.25 10.58
CA GLY A 149 5.65 6.54 12.00
C GLY A 149 7.07 6.60 12.55
N LYS A 150 7.89 5.57 12.27
CA LYS A 150 9.30 5.55 12.68
C LYS A 150 10.13 6.73 12.16
N VAL A 151 9.91 7.16 10.93
CA VAL A 151 10.64 8.30 10.34
C VAL A 151 10.19 9.63 10.98
N CYS A 152 8.94 9.73 11.39
CA CYS A 152 8.36 10.94 11.96
C CYS A 152 8.50 11.06 13.49
N LEU A 153 9.03 10.05 14.18
CA LEU A 153 9.22 10.09 15.63
C LEU A 153 10.10 11.29 16.03
N GLY A 154 9.64 12.09 17.00
CA GLY A 154 10.37 13.25 17.51
C GLY A 154 10.03 14.59 16.85
N LEU A 155 9.15 14.63 15.85
CA LEU A 155 8.63 15.88 15.27
C LEU A 155 7.61 16.55 16.21
N ARG A 156 7.61 17.89 16.28
CA ARG A 156 6.50 18.63 16.92
C ARG A 156 5.23 18.50 16.07
N SER A 157 4.05 18.64 16.70
CA SER A 157 2.73 18.38 16.08
C SER A 157 2.57 19.02 14.69
N ASP A 158 2.96 20.29 14.52
CA ASP A 158 2.85 20.99 13.24
C ASP A 158 3.76 20.40 12.15
N TYR A 159 4.97 19.98 12.52
CA TYR A 159 5.90 19.35 11.57
C TYR A 159 5.46 17.93 11.23
N LEU A 160 4.85 17.20 12.17
CA LEU A 160 4.26 15.90 11.91
C LEU A 160 3.13 16.01 10.88
N ALA A 161 2.26 17.02 11.02
CA ALA A 161 1.18 17.27 10.07
C ALA A 161 1.72 17.53 8.64
N ILE A 162 2.74 18.38 8.52
CA ILE A 162 3.40 18.66 7.23
C ILE A 162 4.08 17.41 6.67
N ALA A 163 4.80 16.65 7.50
CA ALA A 163 5.49 15.43 7.07
C ALA A 163 4.49 14.38 6.55
N THR A 164 3.39 14.16 7.27
CA THR A 164 2.36 13.19 6.87
C THR A 164 1.64 13.59 5.57
N LEU A 165 1.41 14.89 5.32
CA LEU A 165 0.96 15.38 4.00
C LEU A 165 1.94 15.02 2.89
N GLY A 166 3.23 15.24 3.11
CA GLY A 166 4.29 14.89 2.17
C GLY A 166 4.26 13.41 1.82
N PHE A 167 4.22 12.53 2.82
CA PHE A 167 4.12 11.09 2.61
C PHE A 167 2.86 10.68 1.84
N ALA A 168 1.70 11.26 2.18
CA ALA A 168 0.47 10.97 1.47
C ALA A 168 0.53 11.36 0.00
N GLN A 169 1.13 12.51 -0.30
CA GLN A 169 1.30 12.96 -1.67
C GLN A 169 2.31 12.09 -2.44
N ILE A 170 3.38 11.61 -1.79
CA ILE A 170 4.34 10.67 -2.39
C ILE A 170 3.62 9.37 -2.77
N ILE A 171 2.89 8.77 -1.82
CA ILE A 171 2.15 7.51 -2.06
C ILE A 171 1.15 7.69 -3.20
N LYS A 172 0.32 8.74 -3.13
CA LYS A 172 -0.69 9.01 -4.16
C LYS A 172 -0.07 9.27 -5.53
N THR A 173 1.03 10.02 -5.58
CA THR A 173 1.73 10.31 -6.84
C THR A 173 2.36 9.05 -7.40
N PHE A 174 3.01 8.23 -6.56
CA PHE A 174 3.54 6.94 -6.97
C PHE A 174 2.45 6.04 -7.56
N LEU A 175 1.33 5.84 -6.84
CA LEU A 175 0.23 4.99 -7.31
C LEU A 175 -0.43 5.52 -8.58
N LYS A 176 -0.37 6.82 -8.87
CA LYS A 176 -0.91 7.42 -10.11
C LYS A 176 0.02 7.33 -11.30
N ASN A 177 1.33 7.24 -11.07
CA ASN A 177 2.35 7.15 -12.12
C ASN A 177 2.85 5.72 -12.36
N ALA A 178 2.54 4.79 -11.45
CA ALA A 178 2.87 3.38 -11.59
C ALA A 178 1.78 2.68 -12.41
N ASP A 179 1.72 2.95 -13.72
CA ASP A 179 0.70 2.40 -14.62
C ASP A 179 0.74 0.87 -14.64
N TRP A 180 1.95 0.29 -14.74
CA TRP A 180 2.18 -1.16 -14.56
C TRP A 180 1.61 -1.75 -13.26
N LEU A 181 1.44 -0.96 -12.19
CA LEU A 181 0.99 -1.43 -10.89
C LEU A 181 -0.53 -1.30 -10.70
N THR A 182 -1.09 -0.14 -11.03
CA THR A 182 -2.46 0.24 -10.63
C THR A 182 -3.35 0.63 -11.81
N LYS A 183 -2.81 0.60 -13.04
CA LYS A 183 -3.42 1.22 -14.21
C LYS A 183 -3.46 2.76 -14.13
N GLY A 184 -2.70 3.34 -13.20
CA GLY A 184 -2.48 4.78 -13.07
C GLY A 184 -3.75 5.58 -12.84
N THR A 185 -4.08 6.44 -13.80
CA THR A 185 -5.31 7.25 -13.78
C THR A 185 -6.51 6.57 -14.46
N LEU A 186 -6.26 5.50 -15.21
CA LEU A 186 -7.28 4.71 -15.90
C LEU A 186 -7.87 3.74 -14.87
N THR A 187 -8.94 4.13 -14.21
CA THR A 187 -9.57 3.37 -13.12
C THR A 187 -9.80 1.89 -13.45
N VAL A 188 -9.58 1.01 -12.48
CA VAL A 188 -9.95 -0.42 -12.55
C VAL A 188 -11.34 -0.58 -11.91
N SER A 189 -12.34 -0.91 -12.72
CA SER A 189 -13.76 -0.99 -12.32
C SER A 189 -14.51 -1.99 -13.22
N PRO A 190 -15.51 -2.72 -12.70
CA PRO A 190 -16.04 -2.69 -11.33
C PRO A 190 -15.25 -3.57 -10.35
N LEU A 191 -15.13 -3.11 -9.10
CA LEU A 191 -14.58 -3.90 -8.00
C LEU A 191 -15.63 -4.88 -7.43
N PRO A 192 -15.23 -6.07 -6.98
CA PRO A 192 -16.14 -7.03 -6.37
C PRO A 192 -16.73 -6.49 -5.07
N TRP A 193 -18.01 -6.79 -4.85
CA TRP A 193 -18.71 -6.44 -3.62
C TRP A 193 -18.51 -7.56 -2.58
N PRO A 194 -18.45 -7.22 -1.28
CA PRO A 194 -18.40 -8.22 -0.19
C PRO A 194 -19.72 -9.00 -0.03
N VAL A 195 -20.75 -8.59 -0.76
CA VAL A 195 -22.13 -9.09 -0.73
C VAL A 195 -22.58 -9.32 -2.18
N PRO A 196 -23.67 -10.09 -2.42
CA PRO A 196 -24.24 -10.26 -3.74
C PRO A 196 -24.45 -8.92 -4.45
N LYS A 197 -24.15 -8.86 -5.75
CA LYS A 197 -24.24 -7.60 -6.48
C LYS A 197 -25.69 -7.15 -6.54
N PRO A 198 -25.94 -5.83 -6.56
CA PRO A 198 -27.29 -5.32 -6.77
C PRO A 198 -27.92 -5.75 -8.11
N GLU A 199 -27.10 -6.19 -9.07
CA GLU A 199 -27.50 -6.68 -10.39
C GLU A 199 -28.08 -8.11 -10.34
N ASP A 200 -27.71 -8.91 -9.34
CA ASP A 200 -28.07 -10.34 -9.24
C ASP A 200 -29.35 -10.58 -8.41
N GLY A 201 -30.06 -9.53 -7.99
CA GLY A 201 -31.25 -9.67 -7.14
C GLY A 201 -31.81 -8.34 -6.62
N GLU A 202 -32.06 -8.26 -5.31
CA GLU A 202 -32.68 -7.09 -4.66
C GLU A 202 -31.64 -6.04 -4.26
N PHE A 203 -31.66 -4.90 -4.96
CA PHE A 203 -30.79 -3.74 -4.70
C PHE A 203 -30.77 -3.30 -3.22
N LEU A 204 -31.94 -3.29 -2.56
CA LEU A 204 -32.08 -2.89 -1.17
C LEU A 204 -31.39 -3.87 -0.21
N LEU A 205 -31.51 -5.18 -0.48
CA LEU A 205 -30.88 -6.23 0.30
C LEU A 205 -29.35 -6.14 0.18
N ALA A 206 -28.81 -6.00 -1.04
CA ALA A 206 -27.37 -5.84 -1.25
C ALA A 206 -26.81 -4.64 -0.48
N ARG A 207 -27.47 -3.47 -0.54
CA ARG A 207 -27.03 -2.27 0.17
C ARG A 207 -27.17 -2.36 1.69
N SER A 208 -28.24 -2.98 2.19
CA SER A 208 -28.44 -3.15 3.64
C SER A 208 -27.46 -4.16 4.23
N LEU A 209 -27.14 -5.26 3.52
CA LEU A 209 -26.09 -6.20 3.94
C LEU A 209 -24.71 -5.54 3.96
N TYR A 210 -24.37 -4.75 2.94
CA TYR A 210 -23.12 -4.01 2.95
C TYR A 210 -23.09 -3.03 4.13
N LEU A 211 -24.17 -2.26 4.34
CA LEU A 211 -24.26 -1.36 5.50
C LEU A 211 -24.08 -2.10 6.83
N ALA A 212 -24.69 -3.29 6.98
CA ALA A 212 -24.54 -4.13 8.16
C ALA A 212 -23.08 -4.55 8.37
N ILE A 213 -22.37 -4.96 7.31
CA ILE A 213 -20.93 -5.28 7.37
C ILE A 213 -20.13 -4.06 7.83
N VAL A 214 -20.38 -2.88 7.26
CA VAL A 214 -19.69 -1.65 7.65
C VAL A 214 -19.97 -1.29 9.11
N ALA A 215 -21.21 -1.40 9.56
CA ALA A 215 -21.59 -1.17 10.96
C ALA A 215 -20.89 -2.13 11.90
N VAL A 216 -20.85 -3.43 11.56
CA VAL A 216 -20.11 -4.45 12.34
C VAL A 216 -18.62 -4.11 12.38
N LEU A 217 -18.01 -3.71 11.26
CA LEU A 217 -16.60 -3.30 11.23
C LEU A 217 -16.33 -2.09 12.13
N ILE A 218 -17.20 -1.07 12.10
CA ILE A 218 -17.10 0.08 13.01
C ILE A 218 -17.10 -0.38 14.46
N VAL A 219 -18.06 -1.22 14.85
CA VAL A 219 -18.18 -1.73 16.22
C VAL A 219 -16.96 -2.56 16.60
N VAL A 220 -16.52 -3.48 15.75
CA VAL A 220 -15.33 -4.32 16.00
C VAL A 220 -14.08 -3.47 16.16
N ILE A 221 -13.85 -2.51 15.28
CA ILE A 221 -12.70 -1.60 15.34
C ILE A 221 -12.77 -0.74 16.60
N TYR A 222 -13.94 -0.20 16.93
CA TYR A 222 -14.14 0.58 18.15
C TYR A 222 -13.82 -0.24 19.41
N LEU A 223 -14.34 -1.47 19.52
CA LEU A 223 -14.09 -2.36 20.65
C LEU A 223 -12.61 -2.77 20.75
N ALA A 224 -11.99 -3.09 19.61
CA ALA A 224 -10.57 -3.41 19.57
C ALA A 224 -9.70 -2.23 20.05
N LEU A 225 -10.08 -1.00 19.68
CA LEU A 225 -9.38 0.21 20.12
C LEU A 225 -9.64 0.49 21.60
N GLN A 226 -10.88 0.36 22.08
CA GLN A 226 -11.21 0.50 23.49
C GLN A 226 -10.36 -0.43 24.35
N ARG A 227 -10.19 -1.69 23.93
CA ARG A 227 -9.34 -2.67 24.61
C ARG A 227 -7.83 -2.40 24.50
N ALA A 228 -7.39 -1.66 23.49
CA ALA A 228 -5.97 -1.31 23.35
C ALA A 228 -5.57 -0.15 24.28
N TYR A 229 -6.52 0.70 24.68
CA TYR A 229 -6.29 1.89 25.50
C TYR A 229 -6.76 1.76 26.95
N HIS A 230 -7.58 0.76 27.27
CA HIS A 230 -7.99 0.39 28.64
C HIS A 230 -7.44 -0.98 29.01
#